data_AF-A0A958QMZ1-F1
#
_entry.id   AF-A0A958QMZ1-F1
#
_cell.length_a   1.000
_cell.length_b   1.000
_cell.length_c   1.000
_cell.angle_alpha   90.00
_cell.angle_beta   90.00
_cell.angle_gamma   90.00
#
_symmetry.space_group_name_H-M   'P 1'
#
loop_
_entity.id
_entity.type
_entity.pdbx_description
1 polymer ?
#
loop_
_entity_poly.entity_id
_entity_poly.type
_entity_poly.pdbx_seq_one_letter_code
_entity_poly.pdbx_strand_id
1 'polypeptide(L)'
;SDTNAAELDLNFQYSAEILTAANGEFRLRTIIPGAYPASDTWIRPPHIHLRIEKRGFHELTTQLYFDRFRELNQKDLILKDLPSEQQSRLVMSQRFAEEGDDDLGLVSFRYDVELSVRQVSNS
;
A
#
# COMPACT_ATOMS: atom_id res chain seq x y z
N SER A 1 -5.32 11.50 -8.01
CA SER A 1 -6.66 11.42 -7.38
C SER A 1 -7.44 10.35 -8.11
N ASP A 2 -8.17 9.51 -7.37
CA ASP A 2 -9.07 8.49 -7.92
C ASP A 2 -10.36 9.16 -8.41
N THR A 3 -10.86 8.79 -9.59
CA THR A 3 -12.08 9.34 -10.22
C THR A 3 -13.22 8.33 -10.22
N ASN A 4 -13.16 7.28 -9.39
CA ASN A 4 -14.19 6.28 -9.26
C ASN A 4 -15.56 6.90 -8.94
N ALA A 5 -16.60 6.50 -9.69
CA ALA A 5 -17.97 6.97 -9.55
C ALA A 5 -18.78 6.22 -8.46
N ALA A 6 -18.16 5.29 -7.74
CA ALA A 6 -18.78 4.59 -6.61
C ALA A 6 -19.15 5.57 -5.48
N GLU A 7 -20.25 5.27 -4.79
CA GLU A 7 -20.69 6.07 -3.64
C GLU A 7 -19.64 6.03 -2.52
N LEU A 8 -19.41 7.18 -1.88
CA LEU A 8 -18.56 7.27 -0.70
C LEU A 8 -19.30 6.69 0.52
N ASP A 9 -18.65 5.80 1.24
CA ASP A 9 -19.04 5.40 2.59
C ASP A 9 -18.70 6.54 3.55
N LEU A 10 -19.75 7.20 4.04
CA LEU A 10 -19.65 8.33 4.95
C LEU A 10 -18.99 7.98 6.30
N ASN A 11 -18.87 6.69 6.62
CA ASN A 11 -18.23 6.21 7.85
C ASN A 11 -16.74 5.88 7.67
N PHE A 12 -16.20 6.03 6.46
CA PHE A 12 -14.80 5.74 6.16
C PHE A 12 -14.00 7.03 5.88
N GLN A 13 -12.83 7.17 6.51
CA GLN A 13 -12.02 8.39 6.45
C GLN A 13 -11.16 8.48 5.16
N TYR A 14 -10.92 7.34 4.49
CA TYR A 14 -10.12 7.22 3.26
C TYR A 14 -8.63 7.61 3.34
N SER A 15 -8.17 8.21 4.44
CA SER A 15 -6.78 8.60 4.63
C SER A 15 -6.39 8.54 6.11
N ALA A 16 -5.10 8.33 6.38
CA ALA A 16 -4.51 8.40 7.71
C ALA A 16 -3.10 8.97 7.63
N GLU A 17 -2.71 9.73 8.64
CA GLU A 17 -1.33 10.15 8.87
C GLU A 17 -0.82 9.46 10.14
N ILE A 18 0.31 8.77 10.04
CA ILE A 18 0.83 7.91 11.11
C ILE A 18 2.31 8.24 11.33
N LEU A 19 2.65 8.61 12.55
CA LEU A 19 4.04 8.70 12.98
C LEU A 19 4.53 7.31 13.39
N THR A 20 5.66 6.87 12.82
CA THR A 20 6.30 5.61 13.20
C THR A 20 6.72 5.62 14.67
N ALA A 21 6.66 4.47 15.33
CA ALA A 21 7.23 4.27 16.65
C ALA A 21 8.77 4.45 16.64
N ALA A 22 9.38 4.50 17.82
CA ALA A 22 10.82 4.70 17.95
C ALA A 22 11.67 3.61 17.28
N ASN A 23 11.13 2.40 17.15
CA ASN A 23 11.74 1.27 16.42
C ASN A 23 11.45 1.29 14.90
N GLY A 24 10.73 2.30 14.39
CA GLY A 24 10.37 2.44 12.98
C GLY A 24 9.07 1.73 12.58
N GLU A 25 8.40 1.02 13.48
CA GLU A 25 7.15 0.33 13.18
C GLU A 25 5.97 1.29 13.01
N PHE A 26 5.03 0.93 12.14
CA PHE A 26 3.73 1.58 12.02
C PHE A 26 2.64 0.50 11.86
N ARG A 27 1.41 0.84 12.26
CA ARG A 27 0.24 -0.04 12.12
C ARG A 27 -0.91 0.74 11.51
N LEU A 28 -1.50 0.20 10.45
CA LEU A 28 -2.70 0.72 9.83
C LEU A 28 -3.81 -0.34 9.94
N ARG A 29 -4.91 0.01 10.60
CA ARG A 29 -6.15 -0.77 10.56
C ARG A 29 -7.09 -0.10 9.57
N THR A 30 -7.50 -0.84 8.54
CA THR A 30 -8.32 -0.31 7.44
C THR A 30 -9.21 -1.40 6.88
N ILE A 31 -10.19 -1.01 6.07
CA ILE A 31 -10.89 -1.90 5.15
C ILE A 31 -9.98 -2.12 3.93
N ILE A 32 -9.92 -3.36 3.44
CA ILE A 32 -9.23 -3.66 2.16
C ILE A 32 -9.98 -2.91 1.05
N PRO A 33 -9.30 -2.04 0.29
CA PRO A 33 -9.95 -1.28 -0.78
C PRO A 33 -10.56 -2.18 -1.85
N GLY A 34 -11.64 -1.73 -2.48
CA GLY A 34 -12.20 -2.39 -3.65
C GLY A 34 -11.32 -2.20 -4.89
N ALA A 35 -11.46 -3.10 -5.86
CA ALA A 35 -10.98 -2.84 -7.22
C ALA A 35 -11.83 -1.75 -7.89
N TYR A 36 -11.26 -0.97 -8.80
CA TYR A 36 -11.98 0.10 -9.48
C TYR A 36 -11.54 0.30 -10.94
N PRO A 37 -12.42 0.79 -11.83
CA PRO A 37 -12.04 1.10 -13.20
C PRO A 37 -11.14 2.34 -13.26
N ALA A 38 -9.94 2.18 -13.84
CA ALA A 38 -9.10 3.31 -14.26
C ALA A 38 -9.40 3.75 -15.70
N SER A 39 -9.99 2.87 -16.51
CA SER A 39 -10.55 3.16 -17.82
C SER A 39 -11.61 2.11 -18.19
N ASP A 40 -12.23 2.25 -19.36
CA ASP A 40 -13.20 1.28 -19.89
C ASP A 40 -12.64 -0.14 -20.05
N THR A 41 -11.31 -0.29 -20.14
CA THR A 41 -10.64 -1.56 -20.41
C THR A 41 -9.68 -2.00 -19.31
N TRP A 42 -9.50 -1.19 -18.27
CA TRP A 42 -8.52 -1.45 -17.22
C TRP A 42 -9.10 -1.21 -15.84
N ILE A 43 -9.01 -2.27 -15.03
CA ILE A 43 -9.35 -2.26 -13.61
C ILE A 43 -8.06 -2.23 -12.79
N ARG A 44 -7.98 -1.30 -11.85
CA ARG A 44 -6.95 -1.29 -10.82
C ARG A 44 -7.28 -2.35 -9.77
N PRO A 45 -6.31 -3.19 -9.36
CA PRO A 45 -6.51 -4.14 -8.26
C PRO A 45 -6.70 -3.39 -6.94
N PRO A 46 -7.17 -4.05 -5.86
CA PRO A 46 -7.08 -3.50 -4.51
C PRO A 46 -5.66 -3.06 -4.17
N HIS A 47 -5.47 -1.79 -3.80
CA HIS A 47 -4.18 -1.25 -3.41
C HIS A 47 -4.30 -0.11 -2.38
N ILE A 48 -3.24 0.11 -1.61
CA ILE A 48 -3.10 1.23 -0.68
C ILE A 48 -2.03 2.18 -1.21
N HIS A 49 -2.35 3.46 -1.35
CA HIS A 49 -1.36 4.50 -1.62
C HIS A 49 -0.58 4.84 -0.35
N LEU A 50 0.73 4.95 -0.47
CA LEU A 50 1.61 5.26 0.64
C LEU A 50 2.57 6.38 0.26
N ARG A 51 2.67 7.39 1.11
CA ARG A 51 3.68 8.44 1.04
C ARG A 51 4.48 8.43 2.34
N ILE A 52 5.80 8.35 2.24
CA ILE A 52 6.70 8.26 3.38
C ILE A 52 7.78 9.33 3.26
N GLU A 53 7.90 10.11 4.32
CA GLU A 53 8.85 11.19 4.43
C GLU A 53 9.69 11.02 5.69
N LYS A 54 11.00 11.18 5.54
CA LYS A 54 11.94 11.23 6.65
C LYS A 54 13.07 12.20 6.32
N ARG A 55 13.42 13.07 7.27
CA ARG A 55 14.52 14.04 7.09
C ARG A 55 15.82 13.30 6.73
N GLY A 56 16.49 13.75 5.67
CA GLY A 56 17.73 13.14 5.16
C GLY A 56 17.52 11.98 4.20
N PHE A 57 16.29 11.56 3.91
CA PHE A 57 15.97 10.48 2.98
C PHE A 57 15.15 10.99 1.80
N HIS A 58 15.26 10.31 0.65
CA HIS A 58 14.36 10.57 -0.47
C HIS A 58 12.92 10.23 -0.03
N GLU A 59 11.99 11.11 -0.38
CA GLU A 59 10.57 10.82 -0.18
C GLU A 59 10.17 9.65 -1.09
N LEU A 60 9.35 8.75 -0.56
CA LEU A 60 8.83 7.62 -1.30
C LEU A 60 7.31 7.74 -1.42
N THR A 61 6.82 7.85 -2.64
CA THR A 61 5.40 7.62 -2.97
C THR A 61 5.29 6.28 -3.70
N THR A 62 4.49 5.37 -3.17
CA THR A 62 4.34 4.01 -3.71
C THR A 62 2.91 3.48 -3.53
N GLN A 63 2.66 2.27 -4.01
CA GLN A 63 1.38 1.57 -3.91
C GLN A 63 1.63 0.16 -3.41
N LEU A 64 0.87 -0.27 -2.40
CA LEU A 64 0.92 -1.62 -1.85
C LEU A 64 -0.24 -2.44 -2.41
N TYR A 65 0.08 -3.63 -2.90
CA TYR A 65 -0.88 -4.60 -3.44
C TYR A 65 -1.03 -5.77 -2.46
N PHE A 66 -2.06 -6.59 -2.61
CA PHE A 66 -2.28 -7.76 -1.77
C PHE A 66 -2.12 -9.05 -2.59
N ASP A 67 -1.42 -10.03 -2.05
CA ASP A 67 -1.22 -11.35 -2.68
C ASP A 67 -2.52 -12.08 -3.00
N ARG A 68 -3.54 -11.90 -2.15
CA ARG A 68 -4.88 -12.47 -2.29
C ARG A 68 -5.56 -12.09 -3.62
N PHE A 69 -5.18 -10.97 -4.25
CA PHE A 69 -5.73 -10.50 -5.53
C PHE A 69 -4.77 -10.69 -6.72
N ARG A 70 -3.91 -11.72 -6.68
CA ARG A 70 -2.89 -12.00 -7.71
C ARG A 70 -3.39 -11.93 -9.16
N GLU A 71 -4.62 -12.39 -9.43
CA GLU A 71 -5.18 -12.40 -10.79
C GLU A 71 -5.46 -11.01 -11.34
N LEU A 72 -5.82 -10.06 -10.47
CA LEU A 72 -5.97 -8.65 -10.83
C LEU A 72 -4.59 -7.97 -10.89
N ASN A 73 -3.69 -8.26 -9.95
CA ASN A 73 -2.33 -7.72 -9.94
C ASN A 73 -1.59 -8.04 -11.26
N GLN A 74 -1.73 -9.26 -11.79
CA GLN A 74 -1.12 -9.69 -13.06
C GLN A 74 -1.64 -8.94 -14.30
N LYS A 75 -2.77 -8.23 -14.19
CA LYS A 75 -3.39 -7.46 -15.28
C LYS A 75 -3.16 -5.96 -15.13
N ASP A 76 -2.68 -5.49 -13.98
CA ASP A 76 -2.52 -4.07 -13.70
C ASP A 76 -1.40 -3.44 -14.53
N LEU A 77 -1.72 -2.39 -15.28
CA LEU A 77 -0.75 -1.76 -16.19
C LEU A 77 0.37 -1.02 -15.44
N ILE A 78 0.08 -0.45 -14.26
CA ILE A 78 1.10 0.24 -13.45
C ILE A 78 2.06 -0.75 -12.83
N LEU A 79 1.55 -1.82 -12.20
CA LEU A 79 2.42 -2.84 -11.60
C LEU A 79 3.28 -3.53 -12.66
N LYS A 80 2.72 -3.83 -13.84
CA LYS A 80 3.45 -4.47 -14.94
C LYS A 80 4.55 -3.61 -15.57
N ASP A 81 4.47 -2.30 -15.44
CA ASP A 81 5.51 -1.39 -15.95
C ASP A 81 6.83 -1.49 -15.16
N LEU A 82 6.76 -2.06 -13.95
CA LEU A 82 7.93 -2.27 -13.10
C LEU A 82 8.65 -3.59 -13.45
N PRO A 83 9.98 -3.67 -13.27
CA PRO A 83 10.70 -4.95 -13.32
C PRO A 83 10.15 -5.94 -12.29
N SER A 84 10.14 -7.24 -12.62
CA SER A 84 9.53 -8.29 -11.78
C SER A 84 10.03 -8.31 -10.33
N GLU A 85 11.32 -8.02 -10.10
CA GLU A 85 11.89 -7.93 -8.76
C GLU A 85 11.34 -6.76 -7.95
N GLN A 86 10.93 -5.67 -8.61
CA GLN A 86 10.27 -4.55 -7.95
C GLN A 86 8.81 -4.85 -7.69
N GLN A 87 8.14 -5.55 -8.62
CA GLN A 87 6.74 -5.96 -8.44
C GLN A 87 6.55 -6.79 -7.18
N SER A 88 7.41 -7.80 -6.96
CA SER A 88 7.32 -8.68 -5.79
C SER A 88 7.48 -7.93 -4.48
N ARG A 89 8.28 -6.85 -4.46
CA ARG A 89 8.42 -5.99 -3.28
C ARG A 89 7.15 -5.22 -2.95
N LEU A 90 6.26 -4.96 -3.90
CA LEU A 90 5.04 -4.18 -3.66
C LEU A 90 3.82 -5.03 -3.27
N VAL A 91 3.92 -6.36 -3.35
CA VAL A 91 2.82 -7.28 -3.04
C VAL A 91 2.96 -7.80 -1.62
N MET A 92 2.09 -7.33 -0.74
CA MET A 92 2.02 -7.76 0.65
C MET A 92 1.48 -9.18 0.75
N SER A 93 2.17 -10.01 1.51
CA SER A 93 1.69 -11.36 1.84
C SER A 93 0.81 -11.34 3.09
N GLN A 94 -0.28 -12.11 3.07
CA GLN A 94 -1.10 -12.31 4.25
C GLN A 94 -0.28 -13.01 5.34
N ARG A 95 -0.44 -12.58 6.58
CA ARG A 95 0.14 -13.19 7.78
C ARG A 95 -0.99 -13.71 8.68
N PHE A 96 -0.64 -14.60 9.61
CA PHE A 96 -1.49 -14.89 10.76
C PHE A 96 -1.75 -13.59 11.52
N ALA A 97 -2.95 -13.41 12.06
CA ALA A 97 -3.21 -12.21 12.83
C ALA A 97 -2.39 -12.24 14.12
N GLU A 98 -2.07 -11.05 14.62
CA GLU A 98 -1.47 -10.95 15.94
C GLU A 98 -2.52 -11.20 17.02
N GLU A 99 -2.05 -11.55 18.23
CA GLU A 99 -2.92 -11.77 19.39
C GLU A 99 -3.85 -10.56 19.61
N GLY A 100 -5.16 -10.80 19.58
CA GLY A 100 -6.21 -9.77 19.66
C GLY A 100 -6.81 -9.31 18.33
N ASP A 101 -6.15 -9.52 17.18
CA ASP A 101 -6.75 -9.27 15.86
C ASP A 101 -7.57 -10.48 15.37
N ASP A 102 -7.21 -11.70 15.79
CA ASP A 102 -7.94 -12.94 15.48
C ASP A 102 -9.36 -12.97 16.07
N ASP A 103 -9.56 -12.42 17.27
CA ASP A 103 -10.86 -12.36 17.95
C ASP A 103 -11.88 -11.49 17.19
N LEU A 104 -11.37 -10.59 16.34
CA LEU A 104 -12.16 -9.70 15.50
C LEU A 104 -12.30 -10.23 14.06
N GLY A 105 -11.72 -11.41 13.76
CA GLY A 105 -11.72 -11.99 12.41
C GLY A 105 -10.93 -11.19 11.38
N LEU A 106 -9.92 -10.42 11.83
CA LEU A 106 -9.13 -9.57 10.95
C LEU A 106 -8.10 -10.38 10.17
N VAL A 107 -7.82 -9.94 8.94
CA VAL A 107 -6.69 -10.43 8.16
C VAL A 107 -5.52 -9.45 8.29
N SER A 108 -4.32 -9.99 8.51
CA SER A 108 -3.12 -9.19 8.69
C SER A 108 -2.20 -9.28 7.47
N PHE A 109 -1.53 -8.17 7.16
CA PHE A 109 -0.55 -8.07 6.08
C PHE A 109 0.69 -7.36 6.61
N ARG A 110 1.87 -7.73 6.10
CA ARG A 110 3.13 -7.06 6.46
C ARG A 110 3.77 -6.44 5.23
N TYR A 111 4.28 -5.24 5.40
CA TYR A 111 5.10 -4.53 4.44
C TYR A 111 6.26 -3.84 5.16
N ASP A 112 7.47 -4.05 4.67
CA ASP A 112 8.67 -3.38 5.16
C ASP A 112 9.10 -2.33 4.11
N VAL A 113 9.43 -1.12 4.57
CA VAL A 113 9.84 0.00 3.71
C VAL A 113 11.33 0.23 3.86
N GLU A 114 12.03 0.31 2.72
CA GLU A 114 13.42 0.75 2.66
C GLU A 114 13.51 2.13 1.99
N LEU A 115 14.13 3.09 2.67
CA LEU A 115 14.34 4.45 2.16
C LEU A 115 15.81 4.69 1.81
N SER A 116 16.06 5.36 0.69
CA SER A 116 17.40 5.78 0.29
C SER A 116 17.76 7.14 0.90
N VAL A 117 19.03 7.29 1.33
CA VAL A 117 19.55 8.53 1.92
C VAL A 117 19.80 9.56 0.81
N ARG A 118 19.44 10.83 1.06
CA ARG A 118 19.85 11.95 0.18
C ARG A 118 21.34 12.18 0.36
N GLN A 119 22.13 11.98 -0.69
CA GLN A 119 23.54 12.36 -0.68
C GLN A 119 23.64 13.87 -0.48
N VAL A 120 24.35 14.31 0.57
CA VAL A 120 24.71 15.72 0.72
C VAL A 120 25.99 15.91 -0.08
N SER A 121 25.90 16.64 -1.19
CA SER A 121 27.10 17.06 -1.91
C SER A 121 27.90 18.00 -1.01
N ASN A 122 29.08 17.56 -0.56
CA ASN A 122 30.07 18.47 0.00
C ASN A 122 30.67 19.28 -1.16
N SER A 123 30.22 20.52 -1.31
CA SER A 123 30.91 21.55 -2.11
C SER A 123 32.05 22.18 -1.33
#